data_AF-A0A5C8FNJ4-F1
#
_entry.id   AF-A0A5C8FNJ4-F1
#
_cell.length_a   1.000
_cell.length_b   1.000
_cell.length_c   1.000
_cell.angle_alpha   90.00
_cell.angle_beta   90.00
_cell.angle_gamma   90.00
#
_symmetry.space_group_name_H-M   'P 1'
#
loop_
_entity.id
_entity.type
_entity.pdbx_description
1 polymer ?
#
loop_
_entity_poly.entity_id
_entity_poly.type
_entity_poly.pdbx_seq_one_letter_code
_entity_poly.pdbx_strand_id
1 'polypeptide(L)'
;MSRTAKNQKDFKINSLNNWRGNSEYAILCNPYFQYPKRTSQIYSQSMNYNVCLFSWEHFIFLIKNKIKENNKINFECIWNFGKYNSNKVLIANRKECFLNNFNKYLCININKNEDDFTYMLINQKSKIKNRCNNEILYLENEIKLINNYSKGEAIKELIKSKKLKEKIKHINDFIKGLNYDR
;
A
#
# COMPACT_ATOMS: atom_id res chain seq x y z
N MET A 1 2.55 -3.53 -11.50
CA MET A 1 3.38 -4.32 -10.55
C MET A 1 4.88 -4.02 -10.61
N SER A 2 5.32 -3.02 -11.36
CA SER A 2 6.72 -2.63 -11.57
C SER A 2 7.31 -1.72 -10.48
N ARG A 3 6.58 -1.43 -9.40
CA ARG A 3 7.11 -0.63 -8.28
C ARG A 3 8.27 -1.37 -7.62
N THR A 4 9.44 -0.77 -7.62
CA THR A 4 10.67 -1.34 -7.07
C THR A 4 10.69 -1.23 -5.54
N ALA A 5 10.94 -0.03 -5.01
CA ALA A 5 11.02 0.22 -3.58
C ALA A 5 9.65 0.58 -2.98
N LYS A 6 9.38 0.05 -1.79
CA LYS A 6 8.25 0.42 -0.92
C LYS A 6 8.84 1.09 0.31
N ASN A 7 9.17 2.37 0.19
CA ASN A 7 9.85 3.09 1.26
C ASN A 7 8.86 3.35 2.40
N GLN A 8 9.34 3.30 3.64
CA GLN A 8 8.49 3.55 4.82
C GLN A 8 7.76 4.91 4.75
N LYS A 9 8.43 5.96 4.22
CA LYS A 9 7.84 7.29 4.00
C LYS A 9 6.65 7.29 3.04
N ASP A 10 6.58 6.34 2.12
CA ASP A 10 5.51 6.26 1.11
C ASP A 10 4.19 5.76 1.73
N PHE A 11 4.25 5.02 2.86
CA PHE A 11 3.07 4.56 3.60
C PHE A 11 2.45 5.66 4.46
N LYS A 12 3.21 6.72 4.79
CA LYS A 12 2.75 7.91 5.53
C LYS A 12 1.97 7.60 6.81
N ILE A 13 2.37 6.58 7.58
CA ILE A 13 1.63 6.11 8.77
C ILE A 13 1.34 7.24 9.78
N ASN A 14 2.36 8.03 10.12
CA ASN A 14 2.19 9.15 11.04
C ASN A 14 1.24 10.23 10.48
N SER A 15 1.37 10.57 9.20
CA SER A 15 0.46 11.53 8.56
C SER A 15 -0.98 11.01 8.52
N LEU A 16 -1.18 9.73 8.22
CA LEU A 16 -2.49 9.09 8.21
C LEU A 16 -3.14 9.10 9.59
N ASN A 17 -2.36 8.88 10.65
CA ASN A 17 -2.82 9.08 12.02
C ASN A 17 -3.31 10.51 12.25
N ASN A 18 -2.58 11.53 11.79
CA ASN A 18 -3.00 12.92 11.95
C ASN A 18 -4.26 13.25 11.12
N TRP A 19 -4.41 12.62 9.95
CA TRP A 19 -5.58 12.82 9.08
C TRP A 19 -6.88 12.23 9.61
N ARG A 20 -6.83 11.34 10.63
CA ARG A 20 -8.06 10.77 11.21
C ARG A 20 -8.92 11.81 11.93
N GLY A 21 -8.33 12.94 12.34
CA GLY A 21 -9.02 14.00 13.08
C GLY A 21 -9.66 13.47 14.35
N ASN A 22 -10.98 13.65 14.48
CA ASN A 22 -11.78 13.19 15.62
C ASN A 22 -12.21 11.72 15.50
N SER A 23 -11.86 11.02 14.42
CA SER A 23 -12.18 9.59 14.26
C SER A 23 -11.28 8.74 15.15
N GLU A 24 -11.83 7.67 15.73
CA GLU A 24 -11.11 6.83 16.67
C GLU A 24 -10.01 5.98 16.01
N TYR A 25 -10.25 5.55 14.76
CA TYR A 25 -9.37 4.62 14.05
C TYR A 25 -8.84 5.21 12.75
N ALA A 26 -7.65 4.76 12.37
CA ALA A 26 -7.04 5.03 11.07
C ALA A 26 -6.66 3.70 10.44
N ILE A 27 -7.04 3.49 9.18
CA ILE A 27 -6.84 2.22 8.48
C ILE A 27 -6.08 2.51 7.19
N LEU A 28 -4.90 1.90 7.04
CA LEU A 28 -4.18 1.89 5.78
C LEU A 28 -4.52 0.62 5.01
N CYS A 29 -5.19 0.73 3.87
CA CYS A 29 -5.43 -0.39 2.97
C CYS A 29 -4.37 -0.41 1.84
N ASN A 30 -3.50 -1.41 1.84
CA ASN A 30 -2.43 -1.58 0.84
C ASN A 30 -2.49 -3.00 0.24
N PRO A 31 -2.01 -3.28 -0.98
CA PRO A 31 -1.91 -4.65 -1.47
C PRO A 31 -1.08 -5.52 -0.52
N TYR A 32 -1.63 -6.65 -0.06
CA TYR A 32 -1.05 -7.46 1.01
C TYR A 32 0.40 -7.85 0.72
N PHE A 33 0.66 -8.29 -0.52
CA PHE A 33 1.97 -8.75 -0.98
C PHE A 33 2.99 -7.63 -1.21
N GLN A 34 2.60 -6.36 -1.04
CA GLN A 34 3.48 -5.20 -1.13
C GLN A 34 3.94 -4.67 0.23
N TYR A 35 3.44 -5.23 1.34
CA TYR A 35 4.00 -4.97 2.65
C TYR A 35 5.42 -5.59 2.79
N PRO A 36 6.31 -4.98 3.58
CA PRO A 36 7.65 -5.52 3.83
C PRO A 36 7.61 -6.89 4.51
N LYS A 37 8.24 -7.91 3.92
CA LYS A 37 8.04 -9.31 4.34
C LYS A 37 8.54 -9.66 5.75
N ARG A 38 9.60 -9.01 6.22
CA ARG A 38 10.30 -9.40 7.48
C ARG A 38 10.28 -8.30 8.52
N THR A 39 10.87 -7.16 8.21
CA THR A 39 10.99 -6.04 9.14
C THR A 39 10.78 -4.70 8.43
N SER A 40 10.23 -3.72 9.14
CA SER A 40 10.07 -2.34 8.68
C SER A 40 9.63 -1.42 9.81
N GLN A 41 10.00 -0.13 9.70
CA GLN A 41 9.53 0.91 10.61
C GLN A 41 8.00 1.06 10.60
N ILE A 42 7.33 0.73 9.48
CA ILE A 42 5.87 0.87 9.39
C ILE A 42 5.12 0.00 10.41
N TYR A 43 5.68 -1.15 10.79
CA TYR A 43 5.07 -2.03 11.79
C TYR A 43 5.13 -1.40 13.18
N SER A 44 6.28 -0.82 13.54
CA SER A 44 6.42 -0.08 14.79
C SER A 44 5.57 1.20 14.82
N GLN A 45 5.48 1.91 13.70
CA GLN A 45 4.64 3.10 13.56
C GLN A 45 3.15 2.75 13.68
N SER A 46 2.71 1.66 13.07
CA SER A 46 1.34 1.16 13.18
C SER A 46 0.94 0.90 14.63
N MET A 47 1.82 0.26 15.41
CA MET A 47 1.59 0.03 16.84
C MET A 47 1.58 1.35 17.64
N ASN A 48 2.54 2.23 17.38
CA ASN A 48 2.68 3.48 18.14
C ASN A 48 1.54 4.46 17.89
N TYR A 49 1.04 4.55 16.66
CA TYR A 49 -0.02 5.50 16.28
C TYR A 49 -1.42 4.87 16.21
N ASN A 50 -1.55 3.58 16.52
CA ASN A 50 -2.78 2.81 16.34
C ASN A 50 -3.38 2.96 14.93
N VAL A 51 -2.55 2.72 13.92
CA VAL A 51 -2.98 2.68 12.52
C VAL A 51 -3.06 1.21 12.10
N CYS A 52 -4.26 0.74 11.74
CA CYS A 52 -4.45 -0.63 11.28
C CYS A 52 -3.81 -0.82 9.89
N LEU A 53 -2.85 -1.74 9.77
CA LEU A 53 -2.29 -2.14 8.48
C LEU A 53 -3.16 -3.23 7.86
N PHE A 54 -4.08 -2.80 7.00
CA PHE A 54 -5.06 -3.64 6.33
C PHE A 54 -4.71 -3.89 4.86
N SER A 55 -5.46 -4.75 4.18
CA SER A 55 -5.22 -4.99 2.76
C SER A 55 -6.48 -5.22 1.95
N TRP A 56 -6.32 -5.08 0.63
CA TRP A 56 -7.36 -5.46 -0.33
C TRP A 56 -7.72 -6.95 -0.20
N GLU A 57 -6.75 -7.82 0.07
CA GLU A 57 -6.98 -9.24 0.30
C GLU A 57 -7.80 -9.50 1.57
N HIS A 58 -7.58 -8.74 2.66
CA HIS A 58 -8.44 -8.82 3.83
C HIS A 58 -9.88 -8.41 3.49
N PHE A 59 -10.09 -7.31 2.77
CA PHE A 59 -11.44 -6.91 2.32
C PHE A 59 -12.09 -7.97 1.44
N ILE A 60 -11.36 -8.54 0.48
CA ILE A 60 -11.87 -9.62 -0.37
C ILE A 60 -12.33 -10.81 0.48
N PHE A 61 -11.60 -11.15 1.54
CA PHE A 61 -11.98 -12.23 2.43
C PHE A 61 -13.29 -11.93 3.17
N LEU A 62 -13.42 -10.74 3.75
CA LEU A 62 -14.64 -10.31 4.44
C LEU A 62 -15.84 -10.33 3.49
N ILE A 63 -15.71 -9.72 2.30
CA ILE A 63 -16.77 -9.62 1.30
C ILE A 63 -17.20 -11.01 0.82
N LYS A 64 -16.26 -11.88 0.45
CA LYS A 64 -16.58 -13.23 -0.03
C LYS A 64 -17.27 -14.09 1.02
N ASN A 65 -16.92 -13.89 2.29
CA ASN A 65 -17.55 -14.58 3.41
C ASN A 65 -18.82 -13.89 3.91
N LYS A 66 -19.28 -12.81 3.24
CA LYS A 66 -20.45 -12.01 3.62
C LYS A 66 -20.37 -11.49 5.07
N ILE A 67 -19.15 -11.20 5.55
CA ILE A 67 -18.94 -10.68 6.89
C ILE A 67 -19.26 -9.20 6.89
N LYS A 68 -20.16 -8.82 7.81
CA LYS A 68 -20.55 -7.45 8.11
C LYS A 68 -20.66 -7.28 9.61
N GLU A 69 -20.39 -6.07 10.08
CA GLU A 69 -20.62 -5.72 11.48
C GLU A 69 -22.08 -5.96 11.86
N ASN A 70 -22.28 -6.52 13.05
CA ASN A 70 -23.58 -6.83 13.64
C ASN A 70 -23.42 -7.07 15.15
N ASN A 71 -24.52 -7.37 15.84
CA ASN A 71 -24.51 -7.57 17.31
C ASN A 71 -23.57 -8.69 17.81
N LYS A 72 -23.08 -9.58 16.93
CA LYS A 72 -22.14 -10.66 17.26
C LYS A 72 -20.71 -10.41 16.76
N ILE A 73 -20.53 -9.56 15.76
CA ILE A 73 -19.23 -9.26 15.15
C ILE A 73 -19.04 -7.76 15.19
N ASN A 74 -18.12 -7.29 16.03
CA ASN A 74 -17.70 -5.90 16.12
C ASN A 74 -16.32 -5.76 15.45
N PHE A 75 -16.18 -4.88 14.47
CA PHE A 75 -14.90 -4.65 13.79
C PHE A 75 -13.96 -3.69 14.52
N GLU A 76 -14.43 -3.00 15.55
CA GLU A 76 -13.63 -2.12 16.41
C GLU A 76 -12.32 -2.78 16.83
N CYS A 77 -12.37 -4.05 17.25
CA CYS A 77 -11.19 -4.80 17.67
C CYS A 77 -10.16 -4.98 16.54
N ILE A 78 -10.63 -5.13 15.29
CA ILE A 78 -9.79 -5.25 14.09
C ILE A 78 -9.13 -3.91 13.78
N TRP A 79 -9.87 -2.82 13.87
CA TRP A 79 -9.36 -1.47 13.64
C TRP A 79 -8.36 -1.04 14.72
N ASN A 80 -8.59 -1.49 15.96
CA ASN A 80 -7.75 -1.21 17.12
C ASN A 80 -6.56 -2.18 17.29
N PHE A 81 -6.29 -3.02 16.29
CA PHE A 81 -5.25 -4.05 16.39
C PHE A 81 -3.86 -3.48 16.67
N GLY A 82 -3.52 -2.30 16.14
CA GLY A 82 -2.23 -1.65 16.38
C GLY A 82 -1.96 -1.46 17.88
N LYS A 83 -2.94 -0.91 18.59
CA LYS A 83 -2.89 -0.72 20.05
C LYS A 83 -2.87 -2.04 20.79
N TYR A 84 -3.75 -2.98 20.44
CA TYR A 84 -3.79 -4.32 21.03
C TYR A 84 -2.42 -5.04 20.93
N ASN A 85 -1.84 -5.05 19.75
CA ASN A 85 -0.58 -5.73 19.49
C ASN A 85 0.61 -5.03 20.18
N SER A 86 0.56 -3.70 20.34
CA SER A 86 1.60 -2.93 21.04
C SER A 86 1.82 -3.36 22.50
N ASN A 87 0.76 -3.86 23.15
CA ASN A 87 0.79 -4.37 24.53
C ASN A 87 1.32 -5.81 24.64
N LYS A 88 1.42 -6.53 23.53
CA LYS A 88 1.87 -7.94 23.48
C LYS A 88 3.30 -8.10 22.96
N VAL A 89 3.81 -7.11 22.25
CA VAL A 89 5.11 -7.18 21.56
C VAL A 89 6.14 -6.32 22.29
N LEU A 90 7.28 -6.93 22.62
CA LEU A 90 8.45 -6.25 23.18
C LEU A 90 8.92 -5.12 22.27
N ILE A 91 9.40 -4.01 22.86
CA ILE A 91 9.84 -2.82 22.12
C ILE A 91 10.88 -3.18 21.03
N ALA A 92 11.82 -4.08 21.35
CA ALA A 92 12.84 -4.56 20.42
C ALA A 92 12.26 -5.21 19.15
N ASN A 93 11.10 -5.86 19.25
CA ASN A 93 10.51 -6.66 18.18
C ASN A 93 9.42 -5.90 17.39
N ARG A 94 9.11 -4.64 17.74
CA ARG A 94 8.00 -3.89 17.11
C ARG A 94 8.17 -3.60 15.63
N LYS A 95 9.39 -3.75 15.09
CA LYS A 95 9.65 -3.60 13.65
C LYS A 95 9.40 -4.89 12.86
N GLU A 96 9.15 -6.01 13.51
CA GLU A 96 8.89 -7.28 12.85
C GLU A 96 7.50 -7.30 12.19
N CYS A 97 7.41 -8.02 11.08
CA CYS A 97 6.17 -8.20 10.34
C CYS A 97 5.17 -8.98 11.18
N PHE A 98 4.06 -8.34 11.56
CA PHE A 98 3.00 -8.97 12.35
C PHE A 98 1.84 -9.50 11.50
N LEU A 99 1.89 -9.42 10.16
CA LEU A 99 0.71 -9.68 9.33
C LEU A 99 0.10 -11.07 9.53
N ASN A 100 0.92 -12.12 9.74
CA ASN A 100 0.38 -13.45 10.06
C ASN A 100 -0.39 -13.45 11.40
N ASN A 101 0.15 -12.78 12.43
CA ASN A 101 -0.54 -12.63 13.71
C ASN A 101 -1.84 -11.83 13.55
N PHE A 102 -1.83 -10.81 12.68
CA PHE A 102 -3.03 -10.05 12.35
C PHE A 102 -4.07 -10.90 11.60
N ASN A 103 -3.68 -11.73 10.64
CA ASN A 103 -4.58 -12.64 9.92
C ASN A 103 -5.30 -13.57 10.90
N LYS A 104 -4.54 -14.20 11.81
CA LYS A 104 -5.08 -15.06 12.85
C LYS A 104 -6.05 -14.30 13.76
N TYR A 105 -5.65 -13.12 14.20
CA TYR A 105 -6.49 -12.25 15.04
C TYR A 105 -7.80 -11.88 14.33
N LEU A 106 -7.73 -11.46 13.06
CA LEU A 106 -8.90 -11.13 12.24
C LEU A 106 -9.83 -12.34 12.12
N CYS A 107 -9.32 -13.51 11.77
CA CYS A 107 -10.11 -14.73 11.58
C CYS A 107 -10.84 -15.14 12.86
N ILE A 108 -10.17 -15.08 14.02
CA ILE A 108 -10.79 -15.34 15.33
C ILE A 108 -11.95 -14.37 15.60
N ASN A 109 -11.75 -13.07 15.38
CA ASN A 109 -12.76 -12.04 15.69
C ASN A 109 -13.97 -12.06 14.75
N ILE A 110 -13.87 -12.72 13.59
CA ILE A 110 -15.00 -12.90 12.65
C ILE A 110 -15.50 -14.34 12.61
N ASN A 111 -15.05 -15.19 13.54
CA ASN A 111 -15.39 -16.61 13.65
C ASN A 111 -15.17 -17.38 12.33
N LYS A 112 -13.96 -17.27 11.77
CA LYS A 112 -13.51 -17.97 10.56
C LYS A 112 -12.22 -18.72 10.79
N ASN A 113 -11.98 -19.76 10.00
CA ASN A 113 -10.73 -20.51 10.03
C ASN A 113 -9.62 -19.72 9.33
N GLU A 114 -8.42 -19.72 9.91
CA GLU A 114 -7.21 -19.16 9.33
C GLU A 114 -6.81 -19.88 8.02
N ASP A 115 -7.10 -21.18 7.92
CA ASP A 115 -6.83 -21.96 6.71
C ASP A 115 -7.63 -21.45 5.51
N ASP A 116 -8.87 -21.00 5.71
CA ASP A 116 -9.70 -20.41 4.66
C ASP A 116 -9.07 -19.12 4.12
N PHE A 117 -8.52 -18.29 5.02
CA PHE A 117 -7.81 -17.07 4.65
C PHE A 117 -6.53 -17.40 3.87
N THR A 118 -5.76 -18.38 4.34
CA THR A 118 -4.54 -18.85 3.69
C THR A 118 -4.83 -19.39 2.29
N TYR A 119 -5.87 -20.21 2.14
CA TYR A 119 -6.34 -20.72 0.86
C TYR A 119 -6.76 -19.57 -0.07
N MET A 120 -7.49 -18.58 0.44
CA MET A 120 -7.85 -17.38 -0.33
C MET A 120 -6.60 -16.61 -0.78
N LEU A 121 -5.58 -16.43 0.06
CA LEU A 121 -4.33 -15.77 -0.31
C LEU A 121 -3.60 -16.52 -1.43
N ILE A 122 -3.58 -17.87 -1.41
CA ILE A 122 -3.01 -18.68 -2.50
C ILE A 122 -3.74 -18.42 -3.82
N ASN A 123 -5.07 -18.41 -3.80
CA ASN A 123 -5.88 -18.09 -4.97
C ASN A 123 -5.64 -16.66 -5.48
N GLN A 124 -5.50 -15.69 -4.58
CA GLN A 124 -5.17 -14.31 -4.95
C GLN A 124 -3.77 -14.20 -5.58
N LYS A 125 -2.77 -14.95 -5.10
CA LYS A 125 -1.44 -15.00 -5.75
C LYS A 125 -1.53 -15.49 -7.19
N SER A 126 -2.33 -16.52 -7.45
CA SER A 126 -2.54 -17.04 -8.82
C SER A 126 -3.16 -15.97 -9.73
N LYS A 127 -4.20 -15.28 -9.26
CA LYS A 127 -4.82 -14.16 -10.01
C LYS A 127 -3.86 -13.02 -10.28
N ILE A 128 -3.04 -12.64 -9.29
CA ILE A 128 -2.02 -11.61 -9.43
C ILE A 128 -0.98 -12.04 -10.46
N LYS A 129 -0.54 -13.30 -10.46
CA LYS A 129 0.38 -13.84 -11.48
C LYS A 129 -0.19 -13.73 -12.89
N ASN A 130 -1.45 -14.09 -13.09
CA ASN A 130 -2.11 -13.94 -14.39
C ASN A 130 -2.19 -12.46 -14.80
N ARG A 131 -2.51 -11.56 -13.85
CA ARG A 131 -2.45 -10.12 -14.11
C ARG A 131 -1.03 -9.66 -14.49
N CYS A 132 0.02 -10.22 -13.90
CA CYS A 132 1.41 -9.88 -14.27
C CYS A 132 1.69 -10.15 -15.73
N ASN A 133 1.21 -11.27 -16.27
CA ASN A 133 1.46 -11.63 -17.66
C ASN A 133 0.86 -10.58 -18.61
N ASN A 134 -0.34 -10.07 -18.31
CA ASN A 134 -0.94 -9.00 -19.10
C ASN A 134 -0.15 -7.69 -19.01
N GLU A 135 0.37 -7.36 -17.82
CA GLU A 135 1.19 -6.15 -17.63
C GLU A 135 2.55 -6.26 -18.35
N ILE A 136 3.14 -7.46 -18.41
CA ILE A 136 4.36 -7.73 -19.18
C ILE A 136 4.08 -7.59 -20.68
N LEU A 137 3.01 -8.22 -21.17
CA LEU A 137 2.62 -8.14 -22.58
C LEU A 137 2.37 -6.69 -23.03
N TYR A 138 1.75 -5.88 -22.18
CA TYR A 138 1.60 -4.44 -22.45
C TYR A 138 2.98 -3.78 -22.67
N LEU A 139 3.94 -3.99 -21.76
CA LEU A 139 5.28 -3.40 -21.88
C LEU A 139 6.04 -3.89 -23.11
N GLU A 140 5.91 -5.17 -23.47
CA GLU A 140 6.50 -5.73 -24.69
C GLU A 140 5.93 -5.07 -25.96
N ASN A 141 4.62 -4.80 -25.97
CA ASN A 141 3.96 -4.12 -27.08
C ASN A 141 4.36 -2.64 -27.16
N GLU A 142 4.53 -1.97 -26.02
CA GLU A 142 5.05 -0.59 -25.99
C GLU A 142 6.48 -0.51 -26.54
N ILE A 143 7.34 -1.49 -26.23
CA ILE A 143 8.69 -1.57 -26.82
C ILE A 143 8.61 -1.69 -28.35
N LYS A 144 7.74 -2.56 -28.87
CA LYS A 144 7.54 -2.71 -30.33
C LYS A 144 7.04 -1.41 -30.95
N LEU A 145 6.10 -0.73 -30.31
CA LEU A 145 5.58 0.55 -30.78
C LEU A 145 6.68 1.61 -30.86
N ILE A 146 7.47 1.76 -29.79
CA ILE A 146 8.57 2.73 -29.72
C ILE A 146 9.64 2.44 -30.77
N ASN A 147 9.96 1.18 -31.03
CA ASN A 147 10.92 0.78 -32.05
C ASN A 147 10.49 1.17 -33.48
N ASN A 148 9.18 1.37 -33.70
CA ASN A 148 8.63 1.78 -35.00
C ASN A 148 8.49 3.30 -35.15
N TYR A 149 8.88 4.09 -34.15
CA TYR A 149 8.84 5.55 -34.26
C TYR A 149 9.79 6.07 -35.32
N SER A 150 9.33 7.08 -36.08
CA SER A 150 10.25 7.91 -36.86
C SER A 150 11.22 8.65 -35.94
N LYS A 151 12.36 9.08 -36.49
CA LYS A 151 13.33 9.93 -35.76
C LYS A 151 12.64 11.14 -35.11
N GLY A 152 11.70 11.78 -35.80
CA GLY A 152 10.98 12.95 -35.31
C GLY A 152 10.07 12.64 -34.12
N GLU A 153 9.32 11.53 -34.18
CA GLU A 153 8.46 11.07 -33.08
C GLU A 153 9.28 10.67 -31.86
N ALA A 154 10.35 9.89 -32.05
CA ALA A 154 11.24 9.46 -30.98
C ALA A 154 11.86 10.66 -30.25
N ILE A 155 12.34 11.67 -30.97
CA ILE A 155 12.88 12.90 -30.36
C ILE A 155 11.81 13.64 -29.56
N LYS A 156 10.59 13.79 -30.12
CA LYS A 156 9.47 14.48 -29.43
C LYS A 156 9.10 13.77 -28.12
N GLU A 157 8.94 12.45 -28.15
CA GLU A 157 8.62 11.65 -26.95
C GLU A 157 9.78 11.63 -25.94
N LEU A 158 11.04 11.66 -26.39
CA LEU A 158 12.20 11.78 -25.49
C LEU A 158 12.24 13.12 -24.76
N ILE A 159 11.97 14.23 -25.46
CA ILE A 159 11.89 15.57 -24.85
C ILE A 159 10.78 15.61 -23.79
N LYS A 160 9.62 15.02 -24.12
CA LYS A 160 8.45 14.93 -23.23
C LYS A 160 8.70 14.05 -22.01
N SER A 161 9.23 12.85 -22.18
CA SER A 161 9.53 11.93 -21.07
C SER A 161 10.56 12.48 -20.08
N LYS A 162 11.58 13.22 -20.58
CA LYS A 162 12.56 13.92 -19.74
C LYS A 162 11.99 15.18 -19.06
N LYS A 163 10.77 15.60 -19.43
CA LYS A 163 10.05 16.79 -18.94
C LYS A 163 10.89 18.06 -19.02
N LEU A 164 11.61 18.27 -20.14
CA LEU A 164 12.59 19.34 -20.25
C LEU A 164 11.95 20.72 -20.24
N LYS A 165 10.80 20.89 -20.90
CA LYS A 165 10.08 22.17 -20.96
C LYS A 165 9.53 22.57 -19.58
N GLU A 166 9.01 21.60 -18.84
CA GLU A 166 8.50 21.79 -17.48
C GLU A 166 9.61 22.15 -16.51
N LYS A 167 10.79 21.53 -16.63
CA LYS A 167 11.96 21.88 -15.80
C LYS A 167 12.42 23.32 -16.04
N ILE A 168 12.51 23.74 -17.31
CA ILE A 168 12.84 25.13 -17.66
C ILE A 168 11.80 26.08 -17.05
N LYS A 169 10.51 25.76 -17.20
CA LYS A 169 9.43 26.55 -16.62
C LYS A 169 9.57 26.69 -15.10
N HIS A 170 9.79 25.59 -14.37
CA HIS A 170 9.93 25.62 -12.91
C HIS A 170 11.13 26.46 -12.46
N ILE A 171 12.25 26.40 -13.17
CA ILE A 171 13.43 27.23 -12.88
C ILE A 171 13.08 28.72 -13.07
N ASN A 172 12.42 29.06 -14.17
CA ASN A 172 12.00 30.43 -14.44
C ASN A 172 10.99 30.94 -13.41
N ASP A 173 10.03 30.12 -13.00
CA ASP A 173 9.03 30.48 -11.99
C ASP A 173 9.71 30.67 -10.62
N PHE A 174 10.69 29.84 -10.28
CA PHE A 174 11.52 30.03 -9.08
C PHE A 174 12.30 31.35 -9.12
N ILE A 175 12.98 31.66 -10.22
CA ILE A 175 13.70 32.93 -10.41
C ILE A 175 12.77 34.12 -10.27
N LYS A 176 11.59 34.08 -10.89
CA LYS A 176 10.56 35.14 -10.73
C LYS A 176 10.14 35.27 -9.27
N GLY A 177 9.98 34.15 -8.57
CA GLY A 177 9.66 34.09 -7.15
C GLY A 177 10.68 34.79 -6.24
N LEU A 178 11.97 34.80 -6.62
CA LEU A 178 13.03 35.48 -5.88
C LEU A 178 12.95 37.01 -5.97
N ASN A 179 12.27 37.54 -6.99
CA ASN A 179 12.12 38.99 -7.19
C ASN A 179 10.96 39.59 -6.39
N TYR A 180 10.22 38.78 -5.63
CA TYR A 180 9.23 39.27 -4.68
C TYR A 180 9.88 39.36 -3.29
N ASP A 181 9.85 40.55 -2.69
CA ASP A 181 10.18 40.70 -1.28
C ASP A 181 9.20 39.86 -0.44
N ARG A 182 9.74 39.14 0.55
CA ARG A 182 8.96 38.31 1.49
C ARG A 182 8.38 39.15 2.62
#